data_AF-A0A7V6D574-F1
#
_entry.id   AF-A0A7V6D574-F1
#
_cell.length_a   1.000
_cell.length_b   1.000
_cell.length_c   1.000
_cell.angle_alpha   90.00
_cell.angle_beta   90.00
_cell.angle_gamma   90.00
#
_symmetry.space_group_name_H-M   'P 1'
#
loop_
_entity.id
_entity.type
_entity.pdbx_description
1 polymer ?
#
loop_
_entity_poly.entity_id
_entity_poly.type
_entity_poly.pdbx_seq_one_letter_code
_entity_poly.pdbx_strand_id
1 'polypeptide(L)'
;MRLRPPNANLDSCIQSHILADVGWRGRRGRHGGYARGCVVCQARVYVRRDGAEQLVMEDVALVEVEGDTCTLSTLFGEEKRIRGRIARIDLLKHTVHLEAAQGANDV
;
A
#
# COMPACT_ATOMS: atom_id res chain seq x y z
N MET A 1 -27.54 -10.46 -15.48
CA MET A 1 -27.48 -9.38 -14.47
C MET A 1 -26.66 -9.90 -13.29
N ARG A 2 -25.36 -9.62 -13.25
CA ARG A 2 -24.47 -10.04 -12.14
C ARG A 2 -24.10 -8.80 -11.34
N LEU A 3 -24.43 -8.84 -10.07
CA LEU A 3 -24.25 -7.75 -9.10
C LEU A 3 -22.75 -7.46 -8.92
N ARG A 4 -22.39 -6.16 -8.94
CA ARG A 4 -21.05 -5.68 -8.53
C ARG A 4 -20.87 -6.01 -7.04
N PRO A 5 -19.73 -6.56 -6.62
CA PRO A 5 -19.39 -6.58 -5.19
C PRO A 5 -19.10 -5.14 -4.72
N PRO A 6 -19.56 -4.76 -3.51
CA PRO A 6 -19.09 -3.55 -2.85
C PRO A 6 -17.64 -3.81 -2.40
N ASN A 7 -16.79 -2.78 -2.39
CA ASN A 7 -15.42 -2.78 -1.84
C ASN A 7 -14.41 -3.83 -2.36
N ALA A 8 -14.04 -3.75 -3.64
CA ALA A 8 -12.82 -4.40 -4.12
C ALA A 8 -11.56 -3.67 -3.58
N ASN A 9 -11.13 -4.03 -2.37
CA ASN A 9 -9.80 -3.70 -1.87
C ASN A 9 -8.72 -4.37 -2.75
N LEU A 10 -7.63 -3.63 -2.96
CA LEU A 10 -6.51 -3.89 -3.87
C LEU A 10 -5.62 -5.09 -3.46
N ASP A 11 -6.22 -6.27 -3.27
CA ASP A 11 -5.54 -7.51 -2.79
C ASP A 11 -5.82 -8.75 -3.68
N SER A 12 -6.22 -8.57 -4.94
CA SER A 12 -6.64 -9.69 -5.81
C SER A 12 -5.52 -10.40 -6.59
N CYS A 13 -4.25 -10.04 -6.40
CA CYS A 13 -3.17 -10.66 -7.19
C CYS A 13 -2.73 -12.06 -6.70
N ILE A 14 -3.08 -12.49 -5.49
CA ILE A 14 -2.52 -13.71 -4.90
C ILE A 14 -3.35 -14.98 -5.22
N GLN A 15 -4.59 -14.86 -5.69
CA GLN A 15 -5.50 -16.02 -5.78
C GLN A 15 -5.70 -16.64 -7.17
N SER A 16 -4.89 -16.26 -8.17
CA SER A 16 -5.05 -16.74 -9.56
C SER A 16 -4.17 -17.96 -9.94
N HIS A 17 -3.54 -18.67 -8.99
CA HIS A 17 -2.52 -19.69 -9.31
C HIS A 17 -2.82 -21.15 -8.93
N ILE A 18 -4.07 -21.55 -8.65
CA ILE A 18 -4.35 -22.93 -8.18
C ILE A 18 -5.10 -23.84 -9.18
N LEU A 19 -5.52 -23.37 -10.36
CA LEU A 19 -6.20 -24.25 -11.34
C LEU A 19 -5.82 -23.96 -12.80
N ALA A 20 -4.64 -24.42 -13.23
CA ALA A 20 -4.32 -24.56 -14.66
C ALA A 20 -3.30 -25.70 -14.88
N ASP A 21 -3.55 -26.87 -14.28
CA ASP A 21 -2.76 -28.09 -14.49
C ASP A 21 -3.64 -29.14 -15.16
N VAL A 22 -3.76 -29.09 -16.49
CA VAL A 22 -3.94 -30.23 -17.40
C VAL A 22 -3.94 -29.78 -18.87
N GLY A 23 -2.79 -29.97 -19.54
CA GLY A 23 -2.75 -30.12 -21.00
C GLY A 23 -2.11 -28.99 -21.79
N TRP A 24 -0.78 -28.84 -21.72
CA TRP A 24 -0.04 -28.05 -22.72
C TRP A 24 1.04 -28.90 -23.41
N ARG A 25 0.73 -29.41 -24.61
CA ARG A 25 1.70 -30.01 -25.54
C ARG A 25 2.26 -28.93 -26.47
N GLY A 26 3.56 -28.68 -26.35
CA GLY A 26 4.48 -28.43 -27.46
C GLY A 26 4.35 -27.13 -28.26
N ARG A 27 5.17 -26.13 -27.91
CA ARG A 27 6.03 -25.43 -28.88
C ARG A 27 7.17 -24.70 -28.17
N ARG A 28 8.41 -24.96 -28.63
CA ARG A 28 9.64 -24.29 -28.20
C ARG A 28 9.55 -22.80 -28.52
N GLY A 29 9.73 -21.96 -27.51
CA GLY A 29 9.77 -20.50 -27.62
C GLY A 29 10.48 -19.87 -26.41
N ARG A 30 11.81 -19.90 -26.44
CA ARG A 30 12.77 -18.86 -26.04
C ARG A 30 12.44 -17.98 -24.80
N HIS A 31 13.27 -18.18 -23.78
CA HIS A 31 13.60 -17.34 -22.61
C HIS A 31 12.51 -17.02 -21.57
N GLY A 32 12.85 -17.33 -20.32
CA GLY A 32 12.03 -17.06 -19.15
C GLY A 32 11.84 -15.57 -18.92
N GLY A 33 10.69 -15.25 -18.32
CA GLY A 33 10.38 -13.93 -17.82
C GLY A 33 9.46 -14.16 -16.64
N TYR A 34 9.94 -13.78 -15.45
CA TYR A 34 9.19 -13.71 -14.21
C TYR A 34 7.72 -13.41 -14.49
N ALA A 35 6.83 -14.28 -14.01
CA ALA A 35 5.41 -14.00 -13.96
C ALA A 35 5.21 -12.71 -13.18
N ARG A 36 5.07 -11.62 -13.95
CA ARG A 36 4.54 -10.30 -13.62
C ARG A 36 4.38 -10.05 -12.12
N GLY A 37 5.45 -9.56 -11.51
CA GLY A 37 5.36 -8.89 -10.22
C GLY A 37 4.47 -7.67 -10.40
N CYS A 38 3.28 -7.69 -9.81
CA CYS A 38 2.41 -6.54 -9.74
C CYS A 38 3.08 -5.54 -8.79
N VAL A 39 3.84 -4.62 -9.38
CA VAL A 39 4.62 -3.57 -8.72
C VAL A 39 3.67 -2.50 -8.16
N VAL A 40 3.00 -2.80 -7.06
CA VAL A 40 2.47 -1.73 -6.20
C VAL A 40 3.64 -1.28 -5.33
N CYS A 41 4.03 -0.02 -5.48
CA CYS A 41 5.11 0.59 -4.70
C CYS A 41 4.56 1.61 -3.70
N GLN A 42 3.32 2.07 -3.90
CA GLN A 42 2.63 3.00 -3.02
C GLN A 42 2.23 2.32 -1.71
N ALA A 43 2.26 3.10 -0.63
CA ALA A 43 1.95 2.62 0.71
C ALA A 43 0.71 3.30 1.32
N ARG A 44 0.06 2.61 2.26
CA ARG A 44 -0.96 3.18 3.13
C ARG A 44 -0.33 3.68 4.43
N VAL A 45 -0.73 4.86 4.88
CA VAL A 45 -0.17 5.44 6.10
C VAL A 45 -1.21 5.47 7.22
N TYR A 46 -0.87 4.82 8.33
CA TYR A 46 -1.65 4.77 9.54
C TYR A 46 -1.01 5.63 10.62
N VAL A 47 -1.84 6.32 11.39
CA VAL A 47 -1.40 7.06 12.58
C VAL A 47 -2.02 6.42 13.80
N ARG A 48 -1.19 6.12 14.80
CA ARG A 48 -1.63 5.63 16.09
C ARG A 48 -1.95 6.80 17.01
N ARG A 49 -3.21 6.89 17.46
CA ARG A 49 -3.71 7.85 18.47
C ARG A 49 -4.46 7.08 19.55
N ASP A 50 -4.11 7.32 20.82
CA ASP A 50 -4.78 6.72 21.99
C ASP A 50 -4.97 5.20 21.91
N GLY A 51 -3.98 4.51 21.33
CA GLY A 51 -3.98 3.06 21.16
C GLY A 51 -4.70 2.54 19.91
N ALA A 52 -5.46 3.37 19.19
CA ALA A 52 -6.11 3.02 17.94
C ALA A 52 -5.30 3.46 16.70
N GLU A 53 -5.29 2.64 15.65
CA GLU A 53 -4.68 2.99 14.36
C GLU A 53 -5.75 3.56 13.42
N GLN A 54 -5.50 4.75 12.88
CA GLN A 54 -6.37 5.41 11.92
C GLN A 54 -5.65 5.55 10.57
N LEU A 55 -6.30 5.14 9.48
CA LEU A 55 -5.81 5.39 8.13
C LEU A 55 -5.90 6.89 7.84
N VAL A 56 -4.78 7.51 7.50
CA VAL A 56 -4.70 8.96 7.30
C VAL A 56 -4.51 9.33 5.84
N MET A 57 -3.87 8.46 5.06
CA MET A 57 -3.63 8.66 3.64
C MET A 57 -3.42 7.32 2.93
N GLU A 58 -3.96 7.19 1.72
CA GLU A 58 -3.69 6.08 0.79
C GLU A 58 -2.80 6.55 -0.37
N ASP A 59 -2.26 5.61 -1.14
CA ASP A 59 -1.44 5.87 -2.33
C ASP A 59 -0.23 6.81 -2.10
N VAL A 60 0.36 6.73 -0.90
CA VAL A 60 1.52 7.53 -0.53
C VAL A 60 2.76 7.02 -1.28
N ALA A 61 3.40 7.92 -2.00
CA ALA A 61 4.59 7.64 -2.80
C ALA A 61 5.87 8.19 -2.17
N LEU A 62 5.75 9.22 -1.32
CA LEU A 62 6.87 9.85 -0.64
C LEU A 62 6.51 10.13 0.83
N VAL A 63 7.46 9.84 1.71
CA VAL A 63 7.41 10.20 3.14
C VAL A 63 8.70 10.93 3.47
N GLU A 64 8.59 12.22 3.78
CA GLU A 64 9.71 13.06 4.21
C GLU A 64 9.59 13.35 5.71
N VAL A 65 10.69 13.25 6.45
CA VAL A 65 10.71 13.49 7.89
C VAL A 65 11.62 14.67 8.17
N GLU A 66 11.02 15.75 8.68
CA GLU A 66 11.70 16.97 9.08
C GLU A 66 11.49 17.18 10.59
N GLY A 67 12.50 16.81 11.39
CA GLY A 67 12.40 16.87 12.85
C GLY A 67 11.26 16.00 13.38
N ASP A 68 10.24 16.64 13.96
CA ASP A 68 9.04 15.99 14.51
C ASP A 68 7.83 16.02 13.55
N THR A 69 8.04 16.37 12.28
CA THR A 69 6.97 16.43 11.27
C THR A 69 7.26 15.47 10.13
N CYS A 70 6.26 14.65 9.78
CA CYS A 70 6.26 13.78 8.62
C CYS A 70 5.36 14.38 7.55
N THR A 71 5.90 14.60 6.35
CA THR A 71 5.17 15.03 5.16
C THR A 71 4.93 13.82 4.27
N LEU A 72 3.67 13.57 3.93
CA LEU A 72 3.22 12.47 3.09
C LEU A 72 2.73 13.02 1.75
N SER A 73 3.23 12.49 0.64
CA SER A 73 2.84 12.98 -0.69
C SER A 73 2.43 11.85 -1.62
N THR A 74 1.35 12.06 -2.38
CA THR A 74 0.88 11.14 -3.43
C THR A 74 1.50 11.48 -4.78
N LEU A 75 1.37 10.57 -5.74
CA LEU A 75 1.77 10.83 -7.14
C LEU A 75 0.93 11.91 -7.82
N PHE A 76 -0.25 12.22 -7.27
CA PHE A 76 -1.18 13.20 -7.81
C PHE A 76 -0.98 14.60 -7.22
N GLY A 77 0.03 14.78 -6.36
CA GLY A 77 0.38 16.07 -5.76
C GLY A 77 -0.43 16.43 -4.52
N GLU A 78 -1.18 15.48 -3.95
CA GLU A 78 -1.79 15.67 -2.62
C GLU A 78 -0.70 15.51 -1.55
N GLU A 79 -0.64 16.45 -0.61
CA GLU A 79 0.33 16.45 0.49
C GLU A 79 -0.40 16.53 1.83
N LYS A 80 0.08 15.78 2.82
CA LYS A 80 -0.42 15.83 4.19
C LYS A 80 0.72 15.87 5.19
N ARG A 81 0.66 16.85 6.11
CA ARG A 81 1.68 17.03 7.15
C ARG A 81 1.17 16.53 8.50
N ILE A 82 1.96 15.69 9.15
CA ILE A 82 1.59 15.05 10.40
C ILE A 82 2.72 15.24 11.39
N ARG A 83 2.42 15.81 12.56
CA ARG A 83 3.38 15.84 13.67
C ARG A 83 3.46 14.47 14.32
N GLY A 84 4.65 13.89 14.30
CA GLY A 84 4.87 12.55 14.78
C GLY A 84 6.15 11.93 14.25
N ARG A 85 6.36 10.67 14.63
CA ARG A 85 7.53 9.87 14.26
C ARG A 85 7.10 8.56 13.61
N ILE A 86 7.94 8.01 12.75
CA ILE A 86 7.73 6.68 12.17
C ILE A 86 7.95 5.63 13.26
N ALA A 87 6.90 4.86 13.57
CA ALA A 87 6.99 3.74 14.52
C ALA A 87 7.39 2.44 13.82
N ARG A 88 6.80 2.16 12.65
CA ARG A 88 7.05 0.93 11.90
C ARG A 88 6.76 1.12 10.41
N ILE A 89 7.54 0.41 9.58
CA ILE A 89 7.27 0.26 8.15
C ILE A 89 7.14 -1.23 7.86
N ASP A 90 6.02 -1.64 7.25
CA ASP A 90 5.78 -3.01 6.79
C ASP A 90 5.80 -3.04 5.26
N LEU A 91 6.96 -3.39 4.70
CA LEU A 91 7.18 -3.40 3.25
C LEU A 91 6.43 -4.53 2.54
N LEU A 92 6.07 -5.60 3.26
CA LEU A 92 5.30 -6.71 2.68
C LEU A 92 3.83 -6.33 2.53
N LYS A 93 3.31 -5.51 3.45
CA LYS A 93 1.93 -5.01 3.41
C LYS A 93 1.79 -3.65 2.74
N HIS A 94 2.91 -3.03 2.36
CA HIS A 94 2.97 -1.65 1.88
C HIS A 94 2.28 -0.69 2.86
N THR A 95 2.62 -0.78 4.16
CA THR A 95 2.07 0.11 5.19
C THR A 95 3.15 0.84 5.98
N VAL A 96 2.87 2.08 6.34
CA VAL A 96 3.69 2.90 7.23
C VAL A 96 2.85 3.29 8.43
N HIS A 97 3.39 3.09 9.63
CA HIS A 97 2.73 3.38 10.90
C HIS A 97 3.47 4.50 11.61
N LEU A 98 2.77 5.59 11.88
CA LEU A 98 3.26 6.78 12.56
C LEU A 98 2.69 6.85 13.98
N GLU A 99 3.50 7.30 14.94
CA GLU A 99 3.03 7.70 16.26
C GLU A 99 2.78 9.21 16.26
N ALA A 100 1.53 9.62 16.52
CA ALA A 100 1.22 11.04 16.64
C ALA A 100 1.91 11.63 17.88
N ALA A 101 2.68 12.71 17.68
CA ALA A 101 3.01 13.60 18.78
C ALA A 101 1.70 14.29 19.17
N GLN A 102 1.18 14.00 20.36
CA GLN A 102 -0.12 14.48 20.82
C GLN A 102 -0.23 16.00 20.63
N GLY A 103 -0.99 16.43 19.61
CA GLY A 103 -1.18 17.84 19.27
C GLY A 103 -1.01 18.18 17.79
N ALA A 104 -1.92 17.71 16.93
CA ALA A 104 -2.33 18.44 15.71
C ALA A 104 -3.50 17.72 15.03
N ASN A 105 -4.69 18.30 15.14
CA ASN A 105 -5.69 18.23 14.08
C ASN A 105 -5.09 18.91 12.85
N ASP A 106 -5.23 18.30 11.69
CA ASP A 106 -5.07 18.98 10.41
C ASP A 106 -6.49 19.26 9.90
N VAL A 107 -6.75 20.54 9.63
CA VAL A 107 -8.03 21.19 9.31
C VAL A 107 -8.57 20.75 7.96
#